data_AF-A0A9D4V2Z9-F1
#
_entry.id   AF-A0A9D4V2Z9-F1
#
_cell.length_a   1.000
_cell.length_b   1.000
_cell.length_c   1.000
_cell.angle_alpha   90.00
_cell.angle_beta   90.00
_cell.angle_gamma   90.00
#
_symmetry.space_group_name_H-M   'P 1'
#
loop_
_entity.id
_entity.type
_entity.pdbx_description
1 polymer ?
#
loop_
_entity_poly.entity_id
_entity_poly.type
_entity_poly.pdbx_seq_one_letter_code
_entity_poly.pdbx_strand_id
1 'polypeptide(L)'
;MAQRTLWAMPRFTTEQPPSKKTKKRRHTKDGSSIEEVQEVQVQESTNLVGSDNKDSESQKAIRRLAWNSAWVGGNGAFEWAEFEPLSARIFCKYCRQVKNSRSEFGKNGSINMQHSALTKHAGTRAHQDAHYMFGKSKMTIDDGVQKRADVAMVSTKRLFAAAYHVAKEDLAFSKFTSTLDLLEICECPYLMRDLYQNDKSCSSFVCYISEDLLRKIVQRLKASNFYSITIDESTDVSLDQHMIVYASFIEDSEPVTVFLGLMEVEEGTAHHLYERASFFFAEMQLDRDKMVCIGTDGASAMTGCLNGVTTRFKRENLFMTSIHCIAHRASLCLVDAIKGSEYAQSIDHIVNEIASTFSKSAIKSAKLKELETEFGCIVLQMSRIHKVRWLSRSSCVHKV
;
A
#
# COMPACT_ATOMS: atom_id res chain seq x y z
N MET A 1 32.47 -1.60 -3.62
CA MET A 1 31.18 -1.26 -4.26
C MET A 1 30.38 -2.54 -4.45
N ALA A 2 29.95 -3.14 -3.35
CA ALA A 2 29.30 -4.43 -3.30
C ALA A 2 28.01 -4.28 -2.49
N GLN A 3 26.88 -4.59 -3.11
CA GLN A 3 25.63 -5.14 -2.56
C GLN A 3 24.55 -4.94 -3.63
N ARG A 4 24.37 -5.94 -4.48
CA ARG A 4 23.25 -6.09 -5.42
C ARG A 4 22.69 -7.49 -5.24
N THR A 5 21.89 -7.64 -4.19
CA THR A 5 21.03 -8.80 -3.93
C THR A 5 20.22 -8.44 -2.71
N LEU A 6 18.92 -8.18 -2.88
CA LEU A 6 17.89 -8.25 -1.83
C LEU A 6 16.50 -8.06 -2.47
N TRP A 7 16.17 -8.99 -3.37
CA TRP A 7 14.78 -9.33 -3.70
C TRP A 7 14.65 -10.85 -3.64
N ALA A 8 15.05 -11.43 -2.50
CA ALA A 8 14.71 -12.80 -2.15
C ALA A 8 13.42 -12.77 -1.32
N MET A 9 12.40 -13.48 -1.79
CA MET A 9 11.17 -13.76 -1.02
C MET A 9 11.53 -14.41 0.33
N PRO A 10 10.87 -14.04 1.45
CA PRO A 10 11.06 -14.74 2.71
C PRO A 10 10.66 -16.22 2.59
N ARG A 11 11.50 -17.12 3.13
CA ARG A 11 11.16 -18.54 3.33
C ARG A 11 9.98 -18.63 4.31
N PHE A 12 8.83 -19.12 3.86
CA PHE A 12 7.68 -19.42 4.73
C PHE A 12 7.90 -20.74 5.48
N THR A 13 8.31 -20.67 6.75
CA THR A 13 8.19 -21.81 7.68
C THR A 13 6.84 -21.73 8.38
N THR A 14 5.94 -22.66 8.08
CA THR A 14 4.65 -22.78 8.78
C THR A 14 4.84 -23.43 10.15
N GLU A 15 4.89 -22.64 11.21
CA GLU A 15 4.60 -23.12 12.57
C GLU A 15 3.11 -22.92 12.88
N GLN A 16 2.38 -24.03 13.06
CA GLN A 16 0.99 -24.02 13.51
C GLN A 16 0.90 -23.64 15.00
N PRO A 17 -0.05 -22.77 15.41
CA PRO A 17 -0.31 -22.54 16.83
C PRO A 17 -1.18 -23.67 17.42
N PRO A 18 -0.99 -24.04 18.71
CA PRO A 18 -1.66 -25.16 19.33
C PRO A 18 -3.15 -24.89 19.65
N SER A 19 -3.94 -25.96 19.54
CA SER A 19 -5.39 -26.02 19.74
C SER A 19 -5.84 -25.54 21.13
N LYS A 20 -6.80 -24.61 21.19
CA LYS A 20 -7.51 -24.25 22.43
C LYS A 20 -8.62 -25.26 22.73
N LYS A 21 -8.51 -25.93 23.88
CA LYS A 21 -9.54 -26.83 24.43
C LYS A 21 -10.77 -26.04 24.91
N THR A 22 -11.93 -26.50 24.46
CA THR A 22 -13.30 -26.20 24.90
C THR A 22 -13.51 -26.30 26.42
N LYS A 23 -14.32 -25.40 26.98
CA LYS A 23 -15.14 -25.65 28.18
C LYS A 23 -16.61 -25.27 27.93
N LYS A 24 -17.47 -26.29 27.93
CA LYS A 24 -18.94 -26.22 27.97
C LYS A 24 -19.42 -25.67 29.32
N ARG A 25 -20.46 -24.83 29.30
CA ARG A 25 -21.46 -24.74 30.38
C ARG A 25 -22.86 -24.49 29.78
N ARG A 26 -23.77 -25.46 29.99
CA ARG A 26 -25.25 -25.36 29.97
C ARG A 26 -25.69 -24.42 31.13
N HIS A 27 -26.87 -23.82 31.25
CA HIS A 27 -28.22 -23.82 30.64
C HIS A 27 -28.85 -22.48 31.12
N THR A 28 -29.78 -21.82 30.43
CA THR A 28 -31.24 -21.99 30.56
C THR A 28 -31.97 -20.97 29.66
N LYS A 29 -33.19 -21.35 29.28
CA LYS A 29 -34.13 -20.67 28.37
C LYS A 29 -34.81 -19.45 29.02
N ASP A 30 -35.19 -18.49 28.19
CA ASP A 30 -36.48 -17.77 28.08
C ASP A 30 -36.23 -16.64 27.06
N GLY A 31 -37.00 -16.37 26.00
CA GLY A 31 -38.45 -16.43 25.79
C GLY A 31 -38.92 -15.00 25.43
N SER A 32 -39.63 -14.83 24.31
CA SER A 32 -40.20 -13.59 23.72
C SER A 32 -39.22 -12.74 22.87
N SER A 33 -39.33 -12.73 21.53
CA SER A 33 -40.38 -12.22 20.61
C SER A 33 -40.13 -10.77 20.21
N ILE A 34 -39.83 -10.64 18.92
CA ILE A 34 -39.57 -9.43 18.14
C ILE A 34 -40.92 -8.88 17.69
N GLU A 35 -41.18 -7.57 17.89
CA GLU A 35 -42.19 -6.84 17.12
C GLU A 35 -41.59 -5.54 16.58
N GLU A 36 -41.64 -5.45 15.25
CA GLU A 36 -41.39 -4.27 14.42
C GLU A 36 -42.44 -3.19 14.71
N VAL A 37 -42.01 -1.93 14.81
CA VAL A 37 -42.91 -0.78 14.79
C VAL A 37 -42.82 -0.15 13.40
N GLN A 38 -43.85 -0.41 12.59
CA GLN A 38 -44.11 0.29 11.33
C GLN A 38 -44.72 1.68 11.59
N GLU A 39 -44.24 2.65 10.81
CA GLU A 39 -44.78 4.00 10.68
C GLU A 39 -46.22 3.98 10.17
N VAL A 40 -47.10 4.73 10.83
CA VAL A 40 -48.43 5.07 10.31
C VAL A 40 -48.49 6.57 10.08
N GLN A 41 -48.56 6.95 8.80
CA GLN A 41 -48.94 8.27 8.33
C GLN A 41 -50.42 8.53 8.65
N VAL A 42 -50.74 9.72 9.16
CA VAL A 42 -52.13 10.21 9.21
C VAL A 42 -52.22 11.48 8.37
N GLN A 43 -53.04 11.40 7.32
CA GLN A 43 -53.38 12.47 6.40
C GLN A 43 -54.27 13.53 7.05
N GLU A 44 -54.04 14.76 6.59
CA GLU A 44 -54.88 15.93 6.80
C GLU A 44 -56.33 15.71 6.33
N SER A 45 -57.28 16.16 7.13
CA SER A 45 -58.60 16.53 6.66
C SER A 45 -58.95 17.90 7.23
N THR A 46 -59.17 18.83 6.31
CA THR A 46 -59.64 20.19 6.52
C THR A 46 -61.13 20.17 6.87
N ASN A 47 -61.56 20.99 7.83
CA ASN A 47 -62.88 21.62 7.78
C ASN A 47 -62.94 22.93 8.56
N LEU A 48 -63.67 23.86 7.97
CA LEU A 48 -63.73 25.30 8.20
C LEU A 48 -64.71 25.72 9.31
N VAL A 49 -64.50 26.97 9.73
CA VAL A 49 -65.41 27.95 10.36
C VAL A 49 -65.68 27.82 11.86
N GLY A 50 -65.41 28.92 12.57
CA GLY A 50 -66.01 29.19 13.87
C GLY A 50 -65.14 30.06 14.77
N SER A 51 -65.22 31.38 14.58
CA SER A 51 -64.81 32.37 15.57
C SER A 51 -65.43 32.07 16.92
N ASP A 52 -64.61 31.92 17.97
CA ASP A 52 -64.91 32.51 19.27
C ASP A 52 -63.68 32.44 20.19
N ASN A 53 -63.21 33.63 20.57
CA ASN A 53 -62.19 33.86 21.58
C ASN A 53 -62.65 33.27 22.93
N LYS A 54 -62.14 32.10 23.29
CA LYS A 54 -62.10 31.62 24.67
C LYS A 54 -60.67 31.20 25.00
N ASP A 55 -59.85 32.20 25.35
CA ASP A 55 -58.59 32.00 26.06
C ASP A 55 -58.83 31.04 27.23
N SER A 56 -58.20 29.87 27.20
CA SER A 56 -58.30 28.88 28.28
C SER A 56 -57.73 29.46 29.57
N GLU A 57 -58.23 28.99 30.72
CA GLU A 57 -57.72 29.39 32.04
C GLU A 57 -56.20 29.22 32.17
N SER A 58 -55.62 28.26 31.43
CA SER A 58 -54.18 28.04 31.31
C SER A 58 -53.46 29.20 30.61
N GLN A 59 -54.01 29.74 29.52
CA GLN A 59 -53.43 30.90 28.82
C GLN A 59 -53.59 32.20 29.62
N LYS A 60 -54.69 32.34 30.39
CA LYS A 60 -54.88 33.46 31.32
C LYS A 60 -53.95 33.38 32.55
N ALA A 61 -53.63 32.18 33.02
CA ALA A 61 -52.63 31.96 34.07
C ALA A 61 -51.21 32.31 33.59
N ILE A 62 -50.87 31.95 32.34
CA ILE A 62 -49.59 32.30 31.70
C ILE A 62 -49.45 33.83 31.52
N ARG A 63 -50.52 34.56 31.18
CA ARG A 63 -50.47 36.04 31.10
C ARG A 63 -50.32 36.75 32.47
N ARG A 64 -50.66 36.09 33.58
CA ARG A 64 -50.45 36.64 34.95
C ARG A 64 -49.04 36.39 35.49
N LEU A 65 -48.32 35.44 34.92
CA LEU A 65 -46.91 35.19 35.20
C LEU A 65 -46.09 35.99 34.17
N ALA A 66 -45.11 36.77 34.62
CA ALA A 66 -44.34 37.70 33.78
C ALA A 66 -43.37 37.00 32.77
N TRP A 67 -43.79 35.89 32.15
CA TRP A 67 -43.03 35.14 31.16
C TRP A 67 -43.34 35.65 29.76
N ASN A 68 -42.29 36.02 29.03
CA ASN A 68 -42.38 36.37 27.62
C ASN A 68 -41.67 35.30 26.79
N SER A 69 -42.42 34.56 25.98
CA SER A 69 -41.88 33.51 25.12
C SER A 69 -40.91 34.04 24.06
N ALA A 70 -40.91 35.34 23.77
CA ALA A 70 -39.95 35.97 22.85
C ALA A 70 -38.52 36.09 23.43
N TRP A 71 -38.33 35.83 24.73
CA TRP A 71 -36.99 35.84 25.34
C TRP A 71 -36.17 34.57 25.06
N VAL A 72 -36.80 33.53 24.52
CA VAL A 72 -36.21 32.21 24.24
C VAL A 72 -36.30 31.89 22.75
N GLY A 73 -35.27 31.22 22.22
CA GLY A 73 -35.13 30.89 20.79
C GLY A 73 -33.76 31.33 20.27
N GLY A 74 -33.37 30.88 19.07
CA GLY A 74 -32.00 31.03 18.53
C GLY A 74 -31.43 32.45 18.44
N ASN A 75 -32.24 33.50 18.68
CA ASN A 75 -31.84 34.91 18.76
C ASN A 75 -32.39 35.64 20.01
N GLY A 76 -32.92 34.92 20.99
CA GLY A 76 -33.47 35.48 22.24
C GLY A 76 -32.38 35.78 23.28
N ALA A 77 -32.62 36.77 24.15
CA ALA A 77 -31.67 37.20 25.19
C ALA A 77 -31.31 36.08 26.20
N PHE A 78 -32.13 35.03 26.31
CA PHE A 78 -31.92 33.89 27.18
C PHE A 78 -32.11 32.57 26.43
N GLU A 79 -31.32 32.33 25.38
CA GLU A 79 -31.31 31.10 24.58
C GLU A 79 -31.12 29.80 25.39
N TRP A 80 -30.63 29.91 26.63
CA TRP A 80 -30.41 28.81 27.56
C TRP A 80 -31.63 28.43 28.41
N ALA A 81 -32.69 29.25 28.43
CA ALA A 81 -33.85 29.08 29.30
C ALA A 81 -34.92 28.18 28.65
N GLU A 82 -35.39 27.16 29.36
CA GLU A 82 -36.44 26.23 28.94
C GLU A 82 -37.64 26.33 29.88
N PHE A 83 -38.81 26.69 29.36
CA PHE A 83 -40.03 26.75 30.16
C PHE A 83 -40.77 25.41 30.13
N GLU A 84 -41.08 24.87 31.31
CA GLU A 84 -41.85 23.64 31.48
C GLU A 84 -43.31 23.98 31.88
N PRO A 85 -44.29 23.83 30.97
CA PRO A 85 -45.66 24.31 31.20
C PRO A 85 -46.40 23.57 32.32
N LEU A 86 -46.12 22.27 32.49
CA LEU A 86 -46.80 21.42 33.47
C LEU A 86 -46.42 21.78 34.92
N SER A 87 -45.16 22.16 35.15
CA SER A 87 -44.65 22.53 36.47
C SER A 87 -44.60 24.05 36.69
N ALA A 88 -44.89 24.85 35.65
CA ALA A 88 -44.76 26.30 35.63
C ALA A 88 -43.38 26.76 36.16
N ARG A 89 -42.30 26.19 35.61
CA ARG A 89 -40.92 26.50 36.01
C ARG A 89 -40.02 26.71 34.79
N ILE A 90 -38.95 27.48 35.00
CA ILE A 90 -37.90 27.70 34.01
C ILE A 90 -36.63 26.97 34.43
N PHE A 91 -36.11 26.17 33.51
CA PHE A 91 -34.84 25.48 33.66
C PHE A 91 -33.76 26.12 32.80
N CYS A 92 -32.51 25.99 33.22
CA CYS A 92 -31.36 26.34 32.39
C CYS A 92 -30.77 25.06 31.77
N LYS A 93 -30.73 24.99 30.45
CA LYS A 93 -30.24 23.82 29.70
C LYS A 93 -28.81 23.42 30.07
N TYR A 94 -27.97 24.40 30.44
CA TYR A 94 -26.59 24.15 30.89
C TYR A 94 -26.54 23.68 32.34
N CYS A 95 -27.17 24.42 33.26
CA CYS A 95 -27.08 24.15 34.69
C CYS A 95 -27.81 22.87 35.11
N ARG A 96 -28.80 22.41 34.32
CA ARG A 96 -29.54 21.16 34.53
C ARG A 96 -28.67 19.91 34.33
N GLN A 97 -27.61 20.01 33.52
CA GLN A 97 -26.70 18.89 33.23
C GLN A 97 -25.58 18.73 34.26
N VAL A 98 -25.40 19.71 35.15
CA VAL A 98 -24.39 19.66 36.20
C VAL A 98 -24.89 18.80 37.37
N LYS A 99 -24.19 17.70 37.67
CA LYS A 99 -24.46 16.88 38.87
C LYS A 99 -24.30 17.77 40.11
N ASN A 100 -25.35 17.86 40.93
CA ASN A 100 -25.45 18.76 42.10
C ASN A 100 -25.35 20.25 41.76
N SER A 101 -26.04 20.69 40.71
CA SER A 101 -26.18 22.10 40.39
C SER A 101 -26.59 22.93 41.61
N ARG A 102 -25.79 23.95 41.94
CA ARG A 102 -26.09 24.92 43.02
C ARG A 102 -27.08 25.99 42.59
N SER A 103 -27.44 26.02 41.29
CA SER A 103 -28.41 26.96 40.76
C SER A 103 -29.82 26.40 40.88
N GLU A 104 -30.76 27.22 41.35
CA GLU A 104 -32.18 26.87 41.39
C GLU A 104 -32.71 26.51 39.99
N PHE A 105 -32.24 27.22 38.95
CA PHE A 105 -32.55 26.96 37.54
C PHE A 105 -32.03 25.60 37.04
N GLY A 106 -31.04 25.00 37.70
CA GLY A 106 -30.52 23.67 37.34
C GLY A 106 -31.09 22.54 38.19
N LYS A 107 -31.41 22.79 39.46
CA LYS A 107 -31.81 21.76 40.44
C LYS A 107 -33.31 21.47 40.41
N ASN A 108 -34.14 22.49 40.64
CA ASN A 108 -35.59 22.33 40.78
C ASN A 108 -36.37 23.13 39.74
N GLY A 109 -35.70 24.00 38.96
CA GLY A 109 -36.34 24.98 38.08
C GLY A 109 -36.84 26.19 38.86
N SER A 110 -36.65 27.39 38.31
CA SER A 110 -37.09 28.63 38.95
C SER A 110 -38.57 28.90 38.68
N ILE A 111 -39.34 29.21 39.73
CA ILE A 111 -40.69 29.79 39.61
C ILE A 111 -40.66 31.29 39.30
N ASN A 112 -39.50 31.95 39.49
CA ASN A 112 -39.34 33.36 39.20
C ASN A 112 -39.00 33.54 37.72
N MET A 113 -39.98 34.02 36.97
CA MET A 113 -39.95 34.16 35.51
C MET A 113 -39.66 35.59 35.04
N GLN A 114 -39.27 36.48 35.95
CA GLN A 114 -38.98 37.87 35.61
C GLN A 114 -37.67 38.00 34.81
N HIS A 115 -37.62 38.95 33.88
CA HIS A 115 -36.42 39.26 33.10
C HIS A 115 -35.19 39.50 33.99
N SER A 116 -35.35 40.24 35.09
CA SER A 116 -34.27 40.54 36.06
C SER A 116 -33.69 39.28 36.72
N ALA A 117 -34.52 38.25 36.97
CA ALA A 117 -34.08 36.98 37.53
C ALA A 117 -33.27 36.16 36.52
N LEU A 118 -33.68 36.17 35.25
CA LEU A 118 -32.96 35.51 34.15
C LEU A 118 -31.62 36.20 33.88
N THR A 119 -31.59 37.53 33.82
CA THR A 119 -30.35 38.32 33.69
C THR A 119 -29.38 38.02 34.83
N LYS A 120 -29.88 37.97 36.08
CA LYS A 120 -29.05 37.67 37.24
C LYS A 120 -28.47 36.25 37.18
N HIS A 121 -29.25 35.26 36.73
CA HIS A 121 -28.78 33.89 36.55
C HIS A 121 -27.68 33.80 35.49
N ALA A 122 -27.89 34.39 34.31
CA ALA A 122 -26.92 34.40 33.22
C ALA A 122 -25.57 35.00 33.64
N GLY A 123 -25.59 36.00 34.53
CA GLY A 123 -24.38 36.61 35.12
C GLY A 123 -23.71 35.80 36.22
N THR A 124 -24.28 34.68 36.68
CA THR A 124 -23.66 33.88 37.74
C THR A 124 -22.47 33.06 37.24
N ARG A 125 -21.43 32.96 38.06
CA ARG A 125 -20.27 32.10 37.77
C ARG A 125 -20.67 30.64 37.57
N ALA A 126 -21.63 30.14 38.33
CA ALA A 126 -22.17 28.79 38.18
C ALA A 126 -22.80 28.54 36.79
N HIS A 127 -23.47 29.56 36.22
CA HIS A 127 -24.00 29.49 34.86
C HIS A 127 -22.87 29.52 33.82
N GLN A 128 -21.91 30.43 33.98
CA GLN A 128 -20.76 30.55 33.08
C GLN A 128 -19.92 29.26 33.05
N ASP A 129 -19.66 28.66 34.20
CA ASP A 129 -18.94 27.39 34.33
C ASP A 129 -19.73 26.24 33.68
N ALA A 130 -21.05 26.19 33.88
CA ALA A 130 -21.92 25.19 33.24
C ALA A 130 -21.96 25.35 31.71
N HIS A 131 -22.03 26.59 31.21
CA HIS A 131 -21.99 26.90 29.78
C HIS A 131 -20.64 26.51 29.16
N TYR A 132 -19.53 26.83 29.83
CA TYR A 132 -18.18 26.44 29.40
C TYR A 132 -18.03 24.91 29.31
N MET A 133 -18.57 24.18 30.29
CA MET A 133 -18.56 22.71 30.30
C MET A 133 -19.49 22.10 29.25
N PHE A 134 -20.60 22.78 28.92
CA PHE A 134 -21.51 22.36 27.86
C PHE A 134 -20.88 22.48 26.46
N GLY A 135 -20.04 23.50 26.23
CA GLY A 135 -19.35 23.72 24.95
C GLY A 135 -18.15 22.79 24.69
N LYS A 136 -17.60 22.15 25.72
CA LYS A 136 -16.58 21.10 25.55
C LYS A 136 -17.26 19.75 25.45
N SER A 137 -17.42 19.23 24.23
CA SER A 137 -17.78 17.83 24.03
C SER A 137 -16.84 16.96 24.88
N LYS A 138 -17.38 16.12 25.77
CA LYS A 138 -16.58 15.17 26.54
C LYS A 138 -15.92 14.23 25.54
N MET A 139 -14.63 14.41 25.29
CA MET A 139 -13.85 13.39 24.57
C MET A 139 -14.04 12.08 25.33
N THR A 140 -14.66 11.12 24.67
CA THR A 140 -14.79 9.78 25.22
C THR A 140 -13.42 9.09 25.17
N ILE A 141 -13.27 7.99 25.91
CA ILE A 141 -12.08 7.15 25.80
C ILE A 141 -11.93 6.68 24.36
N ASP A 142 -13.04 6.32 23.71
CA ASP A 142 -13.08 5.86 22.32
C ASP A 142 -12.60 6.94 21.35
N ASP A 143 -13.04 8.19 21.52
CA ASP A 143 -12.55 9.32 20.70
C ASP A 143 -11.03 9.52 20.86
N GLY A 144 -10.52 9.37 22.10
CA GLY A 144 -9.09 9.48 22.38
C GLY A 144 -8.27 8.31 21.84
N VAL A 145 -8.85 7.11 21.78
CA VAL A 145 -8.23 5.93 21.14
C VAL A 145 -8.22 6.10 19.64
N GLN A 146 -9.34 6.49 19.02
CA GLN A 146 -9.43 6.71 17.58
C GLN A 146 -8.44 7.77 17.12
N LYS A 147 -8.38 8.91 17.83
CA LYS A 147 -7.43 9.99 17.49
C LYS A 147 -5.97 9.53 17.53
N ARG A 148 -5.61 8.66 18.48
CA ARG A 148 -4.25 8.07 18.54
C ARG A 148 -4.00 7.09 17.39
N ALA A 149 -5.00 6.28 17.03
CA ALA A 149 -4.92 5.37 15.90
C ALA A 149 -4.75 6.14 14.58
N ASP A 150 -5.47 7.25 14.39
CA ASP A 150 -5.36 8.09 13.20
C ASP A 150 -3.97 8.71 13.07
N VAL A 151 -3.42 9.25 14.17
CA VAL A 151 -2.05 9.79 14.20
C VAL A 151 -1.02 8.70 13.89
N ALA A 152 -1.17 7.52 14.50
CA ALA A 152 -0.28 6.38 14.23
C ALA A 152 -0.33 5.97 12.76
N MET A 153 -1.52 5.91 12.16
CA MET A 153 -1.71 5.57 10.74
C MET A 153 -1.04 6.59 9.81
N VAL A 154 -1.13 7.89 10.12
CA VAL A 154 -0.43 8.93 9.36
C VAL A 154 1.08 8.75 9.47
N SER A 155 1.60 8.50 10.68
CA SER A 155 3.02 8.22 10.91
C SER A 155 3.49 7.01 10.11
N THR A 156 2.77 5.89 10.20
CA THR A 156 3.07 4.66 9.45
C THR A 156 3.13 4.93 7.96
N LYS A 157 2.18 5.70 7.38
CA LYS A 157 2.23 6.08 5.96
C LYS A 157 3.50 6.84 5.60
N ARG A 158 4.00 7.72 6.46
CA ARG A 158 5.26 8.45 6.24
C ARG A 158 6.47 7.52 6.26
N LEU A 159 6.50 6.58 7.21
CA LEU A 159 7.56 5.55 7.28
C LEU A 159 7.57 4.67 6.03
N PHE A 160 6.41 4.21 5.58
CA PHE A 160 6.27 3.47 4.31
C PHE A 160 6.74 4.30 3.11
N ALA A 161 6.41 5.58 3.04
CA ALA A 161 6.85 6.46 1.95
C ALA A 161 8.38 6.64 1.96
N ALA A 162 9.00 6.79 3.13
CA ALA A 162 10.45 6.86 3.27
C ALA A 162 11.11 5.54 2.85
N ALA A 163 10.58 4.40 3.28
CA ALA A 163 11.11 3.08 2.92
C ALA A 163 10.97 2.81 1.42
N TYR A 164 9.83 3.20 0.84
CA TYR A 164 9.60 3.15 -0.59
C TYR A 164 10.62 4.00 -1.36
N HIS A 165 10.93 5.21 -0.89
CA HIS A 165 11.95 6.05 -1.52
C HIS A 165 13.33 5.39 -1.48
N VAL A 166 13.73 4.84 -0.33
CA VAL A 166 14.99 4.09 -0.18
C VAL A 166 15.05 2.94 -1.21
N ALA A 167 13.99 2.15 -1.33
CA ALA A 167 13.96 1.04 -2.29
C ALA A 167 13.92 1.50 -3.75
N LYS A 168 13.14 2.54 -4.06
CA LYS A 168 12.95 3.04 -5.42
C LYS A 168 14.24 3.62 -6.01
N GLU A 169 15.02 4.31 -5.19
CA GLU A 169 16.30 4.92 -5.58
C GLU A 169 17.48 3.95 -5.43
N ASP A 170 17.22 2.65 -5.23
CA ASP A 170 18.25 1.60 -5.07
C ASP A 170 19.28 1.93 -3.96
N LEU A 171 18.79 2.49 -2.85
CA LEU A 171 19.61 2.85 -1.70
C LEU A 171 19.69 1.67 -0.72
N ALA A 172 20.86 1.52 -0.09
CA ALA A 172 21.03 0.56 0.99
C ALA A 172 20.05 0.85 2.14
N PHE A 173 19.44 -0.19 2.73
CA PHE A 173 18.46 -0.04 3.82
C PHE A 173 19.03 0.67 5.06
N SER A 174 20.35 0.66 5.25
CA SER A 174 21.04 1.46 6.27
C SER A 174 20.86 2.97 6.09
N LYS A 175 20.49 3.45 4.89
CA LYS A 175 20.16 4.85 4.62
C LYS A 175 18.79 5.28 5.13
N PHE A 176 17.93 4.34 5.50
CA PHE A 176 16.61 4.64 6.02
C PHE A 176 16.67 5.60 7.22
N THR A 177 17.59 5.38 8.16
CA THR A 177 17.78 6.27 9.32
C THR A 177 18.10 7.70 8.88
N SER A 178 19.07 7.88 7.98
CA SER A 178 19.42 9.22 7.46
C SER A 178 18.28 9.87 6.64
N THR A 179 17.45 9.07 5.98
CA THR A 179 16.25 9.56 5.29
C THR A 179 15.22 10.05 6.30
N LEU A 180 15.02 9.34 7.42
CA LEU A 180 14.14 9.80 8.50
C LEU A 180 14.69 11.05 9.19
N ASP A 181 16.01 11.14 9.42
CA ASP A 181 16.65 12.35 9.96
C ASP A 181 16.40 13.57 9.05
N LEU A 182 16.49 13.39 7.72
CA LEU A 182 16.17 14.46 6.78
C LEU A 182 14.69 14.88 6.87
N LEU A 183 13.77 13.93 6.95
CA LEU A 183 12.34 14.24 7.08
C LEU A 183 12.03 14.98 8.39
N GLU A 184 12.75 14.68 9.46
CA GLU A 184 12.66 15.39 10.74
C GLU A 184 13.21 16.82 10.64
N ILE A 185 14.36 17.02 9.98
CA ILE A 185 14.93 18.35 9.70
C ILE A 185 13.96 19.18 8.84
N CYS A 186 13.26 18.56 7.91
CA CYS A 186 12.23 19.20 7.09
C CYS A 186 10.90 19.40 7.83
N GLU A 187 10.84 19.15 9.14
CA GLU A 187 9.65 19.31 9.97
C GLU A 187 8.43 18.53 9.44
N CYS A 188 8.67 17.31 8.92
CA CYS A 188 7.59 16.47 8.42
C CYS A 188 6.60 16.12 9.56
N PRO A 189 5.33 16.54 9.47
CA PRO A 189 4.39 16.40 10.56
C PRO A 189 4.04 14.92 10.78
N TYR A 190 3.83 14.57 12.05
CA TYR A 190 3.42 13.22 12.49
C TYR A 190 4.43 12.12 12.14
N LEU A 191 5.73 12.42 12.07
CA LEU A 191 6.78 11.42 11.93
C LEU A 191 7.15 10.83 13.30
N MET A 192 6.57 9.68 13.67
CA MET A 192 6.93 8.99 14.91
C MET A 192 7.96 7.91 14.64
N ARG A 193 9.13 8.04 15.25
CA ARG A 193 10.28 7.18 14.95
C ARG A 193 10.43 6.02 15.95
N ASP A 194 9.83 6.08 17.14
CA ASP A 194 10.21 5.29 18.33
C ASP A 194 10.42 3.76 18.14
N LEU A 195 9.73 3.13 17.20
CA LEU A 195 9.80 1.67 16.96
C LEU A 195 10.43 1.27 15.61
N TYR A 196 10.54 2.18 14.64
CA TYR A 196 10.79 1.84 13.23
C TYR A 196 11.82 2.75 12.56
N GLN A 197 13.09 2.65 12.96
CA GLN A 197 14.15 3.56 12.47
C GLN A 197 15.36 2.86 11.85
N ASN A 198 15.37 1.53 11.86
CA ASN A 198 16.52 0.74 11.44
C ASN A 198 16.30 0.12 10.07
N ASP A 199 17.39 -0.40 9.52
CA ASP A 199 17.44 -1.18 8.29
C ASP A 199 16.44 -2.35 8.27
N LYS A 200 16.25 -3.06 9.40
CA LYS A 200 15.29 -4.16 9.52
C LYS A 200 13.83 -3.70 9.36
N SER A 201 13.51 -2.54 9.92
CA SER A 201 12.20 -1.91 9.78
C SER A 201 11.97 -1.49 8.33
N CYS A 202 12.98 -0.86 7.70
CA CYS A 202 12.95 -0.52 6.28
C CYS A 202 12.69 -1.75 5.41
N SER A 203 13.47 -2.82 5.61
CA SER A 203 13.31 -4.10 4.91
C SER A 203 11.89 -4.64 5.06
N SER A 204 11.34 -4.62 6.28
CA SER A 204 9.98 -5.08 6.55
C SER A 204 8.93 -4.25 5.82
N PHE A 205 9.05 -2.92 5.83
CA PHE A 205 8.16 -2.04 5.05
C PHE A 205 8.23 -2.33 3.56
N VAL A 206 9.45 -2.50 3.01
CA VAL A 206 9.65 -2.83 1.59
C VAL A 206 9.05 -4.19 1.24
N CYS A 207 9.17 -5.20 2.10
CA CYS A 207 8.50 -6.49 1.93
C CYS A 207 6.98 -6.32 1.82
N TYR A 208 6.34 -5.61 2.76
CA TYR A 208 4.89 -5.38 2.71
C TYR A 208 4.46 -4.57 1.48
N ILE A 209 5.26 -3.58 1.05
CA ILE A 209 5.01 -2.85 -0.20
C ILE A 209 5.03 -3.82 -1.39
N SER A 210 6.05 -4.67 -1.46
CA SER A 210 6.23 -5.63 -2.55
C SER A 210 5.10 -6.66 -2.61
N GLU A 211 4.71 -7.21 -1.45
CA GLU A 211 3.59 -8.14 -1.35
C GLU A 211 2.28 -7.51 -1.86
N ASP A 212 2.00 -6.26 -1.48
CA ASP A 212 0.81 -5.55 -1.96
C ASP A 212 0.85 -5.28 -3.47
N LEU A 213 2.01 -4.84 -3.98
CA LEU A 213 2.22 -4.60 -5.42
C LEU A 213 2.07 -5.88 -6.23
N LEU A 214 2.71 -6.96 -5.79
CA LEU A 214 2.64 -8.27 -6.43
C LEU A 214 1.21 -8.80 -6.42
N ARG A 215 0.51 -8.69 -5.29
CA ARG A 215 -0.91 -9.06 -5.20
C ARG A 215 -1.76 -8.33 -6.22
N LYS A 216 -1.58 -7.01 -6.38
CA LYS A 216 -2.28 -6.20 -7.39
C LYS A 216 -1.93 -6.63 -8.81
N ILE A 217 -0.66 -6.90 -9.09
CA ILE A 217 -0.20 -7.40 -10.40
C ILE A 217 -0.85 -8.75 -10.71
N VAL A 218 -0.83 -9.69 -9.77
CA VAL A 218 -1.43 -11.02 -9.95
C VAL A 218 -2.94 -10.94 -10.15
N GLN A 219 -3.63 -10.02 -9.46
CA GLN A 219 -5.07 -9.78 -9.69
C GLN A 219 -5.35 -9.32 -11.12
N ARG A 220 -4.56 -8.37 -11.64
CA ARG A 220 -4.66 -7.89 -13.03
C ARG A 220 -4.38 -9.00 -14.04
N LEU A 221 -3.33 -9.77 -13.79
CA LEU A 221 -2.95 -10.93 -14.62
C LEU A 221 -4.07 -11.98 -14.68
N LYS A 222 -4.66 -12.32 -13.53
CA LYS A 222 -5.78 -13.28 -13.44
C LYS A 222 -7.06 -12.80 -14.14
N ALA A 223 -7.31 -11.50 -14.11
CA ALA A 223 -8.43 -10.88 -14.79
C ALA A 223 -8.31 -10.94 -16.32
N SER A 224 -7.08 -11.04 -16.84
CA SER A 224 -6.86 -11.22 -18.28
C SER A 224 -7.36 -12.60 -18.76
N ASN A 225 -7.80 -12.65 -20.02
CA ASN A 225 -8.24 -13.89 -20.65
C ASN A 225 -7.06 -14.83 -20.90
N PHE A 226 -5.93 -14.26 -21.31
CA PHE A 226 -4.71 -15.00 -21.65
C PHE A 226 -3.48 -14.21 -21.21
N TYR A 227 -2.41 -14.93 -20.93
CA TYR A 227 -1.13 -14.32 -20.63
C TYR A 227 0.02 -15.13 -21.22
N SER A 228 1.17 -14.48 -21.35
CA SER A 228 2.44 -15.12 -21.68
C SER A 228 3.44 -14.92 -20.56
N ILE A 229 4.36 -15.86 -20.42
CA ILE A 229 5.47 -15.76 -19.47
C ILE A 229 6.78 -15.63 -20.25
N THR A 230 7.69 -14.79 -19.78
CA THR A 230 9.08 -14.78 -20.23
C THR A 230 9.97 -15.18 -19.07
N ILE A 231 10.84 -16.16 -19.31
CA ILE A 231 11.77 -16.70 -18.33
C ILE A 231 13.19 -16.50 -18.85
N ASP A 232 14.06 -15.96 -17.99
CA ASP A 232 15.49 -15.87 -18.26
C ASP A 232 16.28 -16.44 -17.06
N GLU A 233 17.41 -17.08 -17.34
CA GLU A 233 18.28 -17.68 -16.32
C GLU A 233 19.56 -16.84 -16.22
N SER A 234 19.98 -16.55 -14.99
CA SER A 234 21.23 -15.85 -14.73
C SER A 234 21.93 -16.43 -13.51
N THR A 235 23.25 -16.34 -13.48
CA THR A 235 24.06 -16.66 -12.30
C THR A 235 24.50 -15.36 -11.66
N ASP A 236 24.25 -15.22 -10.36
CA ASP A 236 24.63 -14.03 -9.63
C ASP A 236 26.15 -14.03 -9.29
N VAL A 237 26.61 -12.98 -8.59
CA VAL A 237 28.02 -12.86 -8.19
C VAL A 237 28.45 -13.85 -7.12
N SER A 238 27.49 -14.44 -6.40
CA SER A 238 27.68 -15.45 -5.37
C SER A 238 27.72 -16.87 -5.95
N LEU A 239 27.53 -16.99 -7.27
CA LEU A 239 27.39 -18.24 -8.03
C LEU A 239 26.03 -18.92 -7.88
N ASP A 240 25.04 -18.21 -7.32
CA ASP A 240 23.68 -18.72 -7.16
C ASP A 240 22.90 -18.53 -8.46
N GLN A 241 22.27 -19.61 -8.93
CA GLN A 241 21.44 -19.57 -10.13
C GLN A 241 20.06 -19.00 -9.83
N HIS A 242 19.60 -18.10 -10.67
CA HIS A 242 18.32 -17.43 -10.53
C HIS A 242 17.53 -17.47 -11.82
N MET A 243 16.22 -17.60 -11.68
CA MET A 243 15.25 -17.50 -12.74
C MET A 243 14.44 -16.22 -12.56
N ILE A 244 14.53 -15.31 -13.53
CA ILE A 244 13.70 -14.13 -13.57
C ILE A 244 12.44 -14.39 -14.40
N VAL A 245 11.29 -13.94 -13.89
CA VAL A 245 9.98 -14.18 -14.50
C VAL A 245 9.27 -12.87 -14.75
N TYR A 246 8.90 -12.67 -16.01
CA TYR A 246 7.98 -11.62 -16.44
C TYR A 246 6.68 -12.24 -16.96
N ALA A 247 5.57 -11.53 -16.78
CA ALA A 247 4.32 -11.84 -17.44
C ALA A 247 3.92 -10.71 -18.39
N SER A 248 3.36 -11.08 -19.53
CA SER A 248 2.76 -10.13 -20.47
C SER A 248 1.31 -10.52 -20.71
N PHE A 249 0.42 -9.53 -20.68
CA PHE A 249 -1.03 -9.71 -20.88
C PHE A 249 -1.65 -8.44 -21.43
N ILE A 250 -2.90 -8.53 -21.89
CA ILE A 250 -3.65 -7.35 -22.36
C ILE A 250 -4.43 -6.76 -21.19
N GLU A 251 -4.28 -5.46 -20.99
CA GLU A 251 -5.06 -4.64 -20.06
C GLU A 251 -5.47 -3.37 -20.80
N ASP A 252 -6.75 -3.00 -20.73
CA ASP A 252 -7.28 -1.81 -21.41
C ASP A 252 -6.95 -1.73 -22.92
N SER A 253 -6.93 -2.89 -23.58
CA SER A 253 -6.53 -3.08 -25.00
C SER A 253 -5.06 -2.82 -25.33
N GLU A 254 -4.21 -2.64 -24.32
CA GLU A 254 -2.77 -2.43 -24.48
C GLU A 254 -1.96 -3.62 -23.93
N PRO A 255 -0.84 -3.99 -24.57
CA PRO A 255 0.05 -5.00 -24.03
C PRO A 255 0.83 -4.44 -22.83
N VAL A 256 0.67 -5.08 -21.68
CA VAL A 256 1.41 -4.75 -20.46
C VAL A 256 2.37 -5.88 -20.14
N THR A 257 3.62 -5.54 -19.83
CA THR A 257 4.62 -6.49 -19.31
C THR A 257 5.01 -6.10 -17.90
N VAL A 258 4.94 -7.06 -16.98
CA VAL A 258 5.20 -6.86 -15.55
C VAL A 258 6.22 -7.87 -15.06
N PHE A 259 7.06 -7.43 -14.13
CA PHE A 259 7.92 -8.32 -13.36
C PHE A 259 7.07 -9.10 -12.35
N LEU A 260 7.20 -10.42 -12.32
CA LEU A 260 6.54 -11.27 -11.33
C LEU A 260 7.45 -11.66 -10.18
N GLY A 261 8.73 -11.91 -10.46
CA GLY A 261 9.65 -12.30 -9.41
C GLY A 261 10.99 -12.80 -9.93
N LEU A 262 11.88 -12.98 -8.96
CA LEU A 262 13.19 -13.59 -9.13
C LEU A 262 13.23 -14.81 -8.19
N MET A 263 13.45 -15.99 -8.75
CA MET A 263 13.47 -17.24 -8.00
C MET A 263 14.88 -17.79 -7.98
N GLU A 264 15.40 -18.06 -6.78
CA GLU A 264 16.59 -18.88 -6.62
C GLU A 264 16.30 -20.32 -7.08
N VAL A 265 17.27 -20.90 -7.79
CA VAL A 265 17.22 -22.26 -8.31
C VAL A 265 18.49 -22.98 -7.86
N GLU A 266 18.33 -24.14 -7.24
CA GLU A 266 19.47 -24.94 -6.74
C GLU A 266 20.27 -25.58 -7.89
N GLU A 267 19.58 -25.99 -8.96
CA GLU A 267 20.18 -26.63 -10.12
C GLU A 267 19.52 -26.19 -11.44
N GLY A 268 20.34 -25.82 -12.42
CA GLY A 268 19.92 -25.45 -13.78
C GLY A 268 19.47 -26.62 -14.68
N THR A 269 19.00 -27.74 -14.11
CA THR A 269 18.44 -28.83 -14.93
C THR A 269 17.01 -28.51 -15.35
N ALA A 270 16.59 -29.00 -16.52
CA ALA A 270 15.25 -28.77 -17.04
C ALA A 270 14.13 -29.23 -16.08
N HIS A 271 14.40 -30.23 -15.23
CA HIS A 271 13.46 -30.72 -14.24
C HIS A 271 13.28 -29.72 -13.09
N HIS A 272 14.38 -29.31 -12.45
CA HIS A 272 14.34 -28.38 -11.32
C HIS A 272 13.83 -26.99 -11.73
N LEU A 273 14.23 -26.50 -12.91
CA LEU A 273 13.71 -25.25 -13.47
C LEU A 273 12.19 -25.31 -13.68
N TYR A 274 11.69 -26.41 -14.23
CA TYR A 274 10.26 -26.62 -14.41
C TYR A 274 9.50 -26.72 -13.08
N GLU A 275 10.02 -27.46 -12.10
CA GLU A 275 9.38 -27.59 -10.79
C GLU A 275 9.32 -26.25 -10.06
N ARG A 276 10.43 -25.50 -10.10
CA ARG A 276 10.48 -24.18 -9.46
C ARG A 276 9.50 -23.20 -10.08
N ALA A 277 9.48 -23.10 -11.41
CA ALA A 277 8.51 -22.28 -12.13
C ALA A 277 7.07 -22.75 -11.84
N SER A 278 6.85 -24.06 -11.76
CA SER A 278 5.54 -24.63 -11.48
C SER A 278 5.01 -24.29 -10.10
N PHE A 279 5.86 -24.42 -9.09
CA PHE A 279 5.54 -24.05 -7.72
C PHE A 279 5.19 -22.56 -7.63
N PHE A 280 6.00 -21.70 -8.26
CA PHE A 280 5.78 -20.26 -8.27
C PHE A 280 4.45 -19.85 -8.90
N PHE A 281 4.08 -20.45 -10.04
CA PHE A 281 2.77 -20.20 -10.65
C PHE A 281 1.61 -20.74 -9.79
N ALA A 282 1.81 -21.87 -9.09
CA ALA A 282 0.83 -22.43 -8.18
C ALA A 282 0.61 -21.57 -6.93
N GLU A 283 1.67 -21.00 -6.34
CA GLU A 283 1.58 -20.06 -5.22
C GLU A 283 0.76 -18.83 -5.59
N MET A 284 0.94 -18.32 -6.81
CA MET A 284 0.14 -17.23 -7.36
C MET A 284 -1.26 -17.66 -7.81
N GLN A 285 -1.54 -18.97 -7.85
CA GLN A 285 -2.76 -19.59 -8.37
C GLN A 285 -3.06 -19.12 -9.80
N LEU A 286 -2.04 -19.12 -10.67
CA LEU A 286 -2.21 -18.80 -12.08
C LEU A 286 -2.79 -20.00 -12.84
N ASP A 287 -3.75 -19.71 -13.70
CA ASP A 287 -4.39 -20.72 -14.54
C ASP A 287 -3.49 -21.07 -15.74
N ARG A 288 -2.98 -22.30 -15.75
CA ARG A 288 -2.11 -22.87 -16.79
C ARG A 288 -2.75 -22.86 -18.17
N ASP A 289 -4.07 -23.01 -18.24
CA ASP A 289 -4.79 -23.10 -19.51
C ASP A 289 -4.83 -21.74 -20.22
N LYS A 290 -4.77 -20.65 -19.45
CA LYS A 290 -4.67 -19.28 -19.96
C LYS A 290 -3.26 -18.89 -20.44
N MET A 291 -2.24 -19.70 -20.13
CA MET A 291 -0.86 -19.43 -20.51
C MET A 291 -0.60 -19.79 -21.98
N VAL A 292 -0.72 -18.81 -22.88
CA VAL A 292 -0.64 -19.05 -24.34
C VAL A 292 0.79 -19.10 -24.87
N CYS A 293 1.75 -18.50 -24.16
CA CYS A 293 3.13 -18.47 -24.62
C CYS A 293 4.15 -18.49 -23.49
N ILE A 294 5.28 -19.18 -23.70
CA ILE A 294 6.49 -19.06 -22.89
C ILE A 294 7.68 -18.64 -23.76
N GLY A 295 8.27 -17.49 -23.42
CA GLY A 295 9.50 -16.97 -24.01
C GLY A 295 10.73 -17.36 -23.19
N THR A 296 11.80 -17.85 -23.83
CA THR A 296 13.06 -18.22 -23.16
C THR A 296 14.29 -17.87 -24.01
N ASP A 297 15.48 -17.86 -23.41
CA ASP A 297 16.76 -17.59 -24.10
C ASP A 297 17.17 -18.65 -25.13
N GLY A 298 16.59 -19.85 -25.08
CA GLY A 298 16.91 -20.94 -26.01
C GLY A 298 17.88 -21.98 -25.47
N ALA A 299 18.27 -21.91 -24.20
CA ALA A 299 19.07 -22.95 -23.57
C ALA A 299 18.41 -24.33 -23.72
N SER A 300 19.22 -25.39 -23.82
CA SER A 300 18.74 -26.76 -24.00
C SER A 300 17.86 -27.23 -22.83
N ALA A 301 18.16 -26.76 -21.61
CA ALA A 301 17.34 -27.01 -20.42
C ALA A 301 15.94 -26.36 -20.54
N MET A 302 15.83 -25.21 -21.20
CA MET A 302 14.57 -24.51 -21.40
C MET A 302 13.77 -25.06 -22.58
N THR A 303 14.43 -25.27 -23.73
CA THR A 303 13.78 -25.54 -25.03
C THR A 303 13.95 -26.96 -25.57
N GLY A 304 14.64 -27.85 -24.84
CA GLY A 304 14.88 -29.22 -25.27
C GLY A 304 13.59 -29.97 -25.63
N CYS A 305 13.57 -30.62 -26.80
CA CYS A 305 12.37 -31.24 -27.39
C CYS A 305 11.77 -32.40 -26.57
N LEU A 306 12.56 -33.06 -25.71
CA LEU A 306 12.12 -34.18 -24.88
C LEU A 306 11.81 -33.77 -23.45
N ASN A 307 12.68 -32.96 -22.83
CA ASN A 307 12.65 -32.71 -21.38
C ASN A 307 12.75 -31.24 -21.00
N GLY A 308 12.84 -30.33 -21.98
CA GLY A 308 12.94 -28.89 -21.72
C GLY A 308 11.73 -28.35 -20.96
N VAL A 309 11.95 -27.27 -20.20
CA VAL A 309 10.89 -26.60 -19.42
C VAL A 309 9.67 -26.26 -20.28
N THR A 310 9.87 -25.70 -21.48
CA THR A 310 8.76 -25.31 -22.37
C THR A 310 8.05 -26.54 -22.94
N THR A 311 8.79 -27.61 -23.25
CA THR A 311 8.22 -28.91 -23.65
C THR A 311 7.34 -29.50 -22.56
N ARG A 312 7.75 -29.41 -21.29
CA ARG A 312 6.97 -29.91 -20.15
C ARG A 312 5.66 -29.13 -20.01
N PHE A 313 5.71 -27.80 -20.01
CA PHE A 313 4.49 -27.00 -19.96
C PHE A 313 3.58 -27.20 -21.17
N LYS A 314 4.14 -27.48 -22.36
CA LYS A 314 3.36 -27.78 -23.55
C LYS A 314 2.60 -29.11 -23.46
N ARG A 315 3.04 -30.05 -22.61
CA ARG A 315 2.30 -31.29 -22.32
C ARG A 315 1.07 -31.03 -21.43
N GLU A 316 1.09 -29.98 -20.62
CA GLU A 316 -0.04 -29.57 -19.79
C GLU A 316 -1.03 -28.72 -20.60
N ASN A 317 -0.52 -27.78 -21.41
CA ASN A 317 -1.31 -26.94 -22.29
C ASN A 317 -0.85 -27.11 -23.75
N LEU A 318 -1.57 -27.93 -24.52
CA LEU A 318 -1.23 -28.26 -25.91
C LEU A 318 -1.29 -27.04 -26.85
N PHE A 319 -2.04 -26.01 -26.50
CA PHE A 319 -2.18 -24.78 -27.28
C PHE A 319 -1.07 -23.76 -27.00
N MET A 320 -0.27 -23.98 -25.95
CA MET A 320 0.82 -23.09 -25.59
C MET A 320 1.95 -23.15 -26.64
N THR A 321 2.42 -21.96 -27.02
CA THR A 321 3.56 -21.79 -27.93
C THR A 321 4.83 -21.43 -27.17
N SER A 322 5.98 -21.94 -27.61
CA SER A 322 7.27 -21.52 -27.07
C SER A 322 7.96 -20.59 -28.06
N ILE A 323 8.46 -19.45 -27.57
CA ILE A 323 9.23 -18.50 -28.36
C ILE A 323 10.67 -18.47 -27.84
N HIS A 324 11.61 -18.73 -28.74
CA HIS A 324 13.01 -18.51 -28.48
C HIS A 324 13.33 -17.02 -28.72
N CYS A 325 13.89 -16.37 -27.70
CA CYS A 325 14.33 -14.98 -27.70
C CYS A 325 15.01 -14.57 -29.03
N ILE A 326 14.43 -13.57 -29.70
CA ILE A 326 14.92 -13.09 -31.00
C ILE A 326 16.33 -12.52 -30.87
N ALA A 327 16.63 -11.81 -29.77
CA ALA A 327 17.97 -11.26 -29.54
C ALA A 327 19.02 -12.37 -29.41
N HIS A 328 18.70 -13.45 -28.70
CA HIS A 328 19.59 -14.60 -28.58
C HIS A 328 19.75 -15.31 -29.94
N ARG A 329 18.65 -15.55 -30.67
CA ARG A 329 18.70 -16.14 -32.02
C ARG A 329 19.53 -15.33 -33.00
N ALA A 330 19.39 -14.00 -32.99
CA ALA A 330 20.19 -13.12 -33.83
C ALA A 330 21.68 -13.20 -33.48
N SER A 331 22.01 -13.27 -32.18
CA SER A 331 23.37 -13.48 -31.71
C SER A 331 23.94 -14.83 -32.15
N LEU A 332 23.18 -15.91 -32.01
CA LEU A 332 23.58 -17.25 -32.46
C LEU A 332 23.80 -17.31 -33.98
N CYS A 333 22.89 -16.71 -34.76
CA CYS A 333 23.03 -16.63 -36.22
C CYS A 333 24.32 -15.92 -36.61
N LEU A 334 24.66 -14.81 -35.94
CA LEU A 334 25.91 -14.10 -36.18
C LEU A 334 27.10 -15.01 -35.85
N VAL A 335 27.12 -15.61 -34.66
CA VAL A 335 28.18 -16.52 -34.20
C VAL A 335 28.41 -17.66 -35.20
N ASP A 336 27.35 -18.27 -35.71
CA ASP A 336 27.46 -19.36 -36.68
C ASP A 336 27.94 -18.89 -38.06
N ALA A 337 27.52 -17.70 -38.52
CA ALA A 337 28.05 -17.10 -39.74
C ALA A 337 29.57 -16.84 -39.66
N ILE A 338 30.06 -16.40 -38.50
CA ILE A 338 31.48 -16.16 -38.26
C ILE A 338 32.27 -17.47 -38.28
N LYS A 339 31.77 -18.54 -37.64
CA LYS A 339 32.42 -19.86 -37.68
C LYS A 339 32.57 -20.39 -39.12
N GLY A 340 31.68 -19.99 -40.02
CA GLY A 340 31.76 -20.33 -41.43
C GLY A 340 32.80 -19.54 -42.24
N SER A 341 33.42 -18.49 -41.67
CA SER A 341 34.37 -17.62 -42.35
C SER A 341 35.71 -17.56 -41.60
N GLU A 342 36.77 -18.09 -42.21
CA GLU A 342 38.13 -18.00 -41.64
C GLU A 342 38.58 -16.54 -41.48
N TYR A 343 38.21 -15.67 -42.42
CA TYR A 343 38.51 -14.24 -42.36
C TYR A 343 37.81 -13.55 -41.18
N ALA A 344 36.53 -13.84 -40.94
CA ALA A 344 35.83 -13.26 -39.79
C ALA A 344 36.41 -13.75 -38.46
N GLN A 345 36.87 -15.01 -38.41
CA GLN A 345 37.54 -15.58 -37.24
C GLN A 345 38.92 -14.96 -36.99
N SER A 346 39.68 -14.64 -38.05
CA SER A 346 40.98 -13.97 -37.89
C SER A 346 40.81 -12.56 -37.32
N ILE A 347 39.78 -11.82 -37.75
CA ILE A 347 39.43 -10.52 -37.15
C ILE A 347 39.13 -10.68 -35.66
N ASP A 348 38.29 -11.65 -35.28
CA ASP A 348 37.97 -11.90 -33.87
C ASP A 348 39.21 -12.24 -33.04
N HIS A 349 40.12 -13.01 -33.62
CA HIS A 349 41.37 -13.36 -32.96
C HIS A 349 42.23 -12.12 -32.73
N ILE A 350 42.42 -11.28 -33.75
CA ILE A 350 43.20 -10.03 -33.68
C ILE A 350 42.60 -9.08 -32.64
N VAL A 351 41.29 -8.83 -32.69
CA VAL A 351 40.59 -7.95 -31.74
C VAL A 351 40.77 -8.46 -30.31
N ASN A 352 40.62 -9.76 -30.08
CA ASN A 352 40.82 -10.35 -28.76
C ASN A 352 42.29 -10.32 -28.29
N GLU A 353 43.27 -10.47 -29.20
CA GLU A 353 44.69 -10.34 -28.90
C GLU A 353 45.07 -8.92 -28.50
N ILE A 354 44.60 -7.92 -29.25
CA ILE A 354 44.76 -6.50 -28.91
C ILE A 354 44.16 -6.23 -27.53
N ALA A 355 42.90 -6.63 -27.32
CA ALA A 355 42.26 -6.47 -26.02
C ALA A 355 43.01 -7.19 -24.90
N SER A 356 43.54 -8.39 -25.16
CA SER A 356 44.35 -9.17 -24.20
C SER A 356 45.67 -8.47 -23.84
N THR A 357 46.31 -7.85 -24.84
CA THR A 357 47.59 -7.13 -24.68
C THR A 357 47.47 -5.95 -23.72
N PHE A 358 46.39 -5.17 -23.83
CA PHE A 358 46.16 -4.03 -22.95
C PHE A 358 45.52 -4.44 -21.62
N SER A 359 44.53 -5.34 -21.62
CA SER A 359 43.81 -5.74 -20.39
C SER A 359 44.68 -6.48 -19.35
N LYS A 360 45.72 -7.21 -19.78
CA LYS A 360 46.59 -7.98 -18.87
C LYS A 360 47.79 -7.20 -18.35
N SER A 361 48.07 -6.00 -18.86
CA SER A 361 49.26 -5.22 -18.50
C SER A 361 48.88 -3.81 -18.06
N ALA A 362 49.03 -3.54 -16.76
CA ALA A 362 48.81 -2.21 -16.20
C ALA A 362 49.71 -1.16 -16.87
N ILE A 363 50.95 -1.54 -17.21
CA ILE A 363 51.92 -0.66 -17.89
C ILE A 363 51.42 -0.29 -19.30
N LYS A 364 51.03 -1.28 -20.11
CA LYS A 364 50.54 -1.02 -21.47
C LYS A 364 49.20 -0.26 -21.46
N SER A 365 48.32 -0.58 -20.52
CA SER A 365 47.06 0.17 -20.31
C SER A 365 47.31 1.64 -19.92
N ALA A 366 48.29 1.91 -19.06
CA ALA A 366 48.64 3.28 -18.68
C ALA A 366 49.23 4.05 -19.86
N LYS A 367 50.10 3.42 -20.65
CA LYS A 367 50.68 4.06 -21.85
C LYS A 367 49.62 4.33 -22.92
N LEU A 368 48.65 3.42 -23.11
CA LEU A 368 47.53 3.65 -24.01
C LEU A 368 46.72 4.88 -23.59
N LYS A 369 46.39 5.02 -22.31
CA LYS A 369 45.68 6.21 -21.79
C LYS A 369 46.44 7.52 -21.99
N GLU A 370 47.77 7.48 -21.84
CA GLU A 370 48.62 8.64 -22.09
C GLU A 370 48.51 9.08 -23.56
N LEU A 371 48.64 8.12 -24.50
CA LEU A 371 48.48 8.37 -25.94
C LEU A 371 47.06 8.86 -26.27
N GLU A 372 46.02 8.24 -25.70
CA GLU A 372 44.63 8.69 -25.88
C GLU A 372 44.45 10.15 -25.46
N THR A 373 45.08 10.56 -24.36
CA THR A 373 45.04 11.94 -23.87
C THR A 373 45.80 12.90 -24.80
N GLU A 374 46.98 12.49 -25.27
CA GLU A 374 47.83 13.28 -26.17
C GLU A 374 47.15 13.53 -27.52
N PHE A 375 46.50 12.51 -28.09
CA PHE A 375 45.80 12.60 -29.37
C PHE A 375 44.34 13.07 -29.25
N GLY A 376 43.86 13.37 -28.04
CA GLY A 376 42.48 13.80 -27.81
C GLY A 376 41.43 12.74 -28.16
N CYS A 377 41.79 11.46 -28.08
CA CYS A 377 40.88 10.34 -28.32
C CYS A 377 39.95 10.12 -27.12
N ILE A 378 38.75 9.58 -27.40
CA ILE A 378 37.86 9.08 -26.35
C ILE A 378 38.57 7.90 -25.66
N VAL A 379 38.60 7.87 -24.32
CA VAL A 379 39.23 6.77 -23.57
C VAL A 379 38.56 5.44 -23.92
N LEU A 380 39.28 4.53 -24.59
CA LEU A 380 38.76 3.23 -25.00
C LEU A 380 39.16 2.18 -23.96
N GLN A 381 38.23 1.83 -23.08
CA GLN A 381 38.42 0.65 -22.25
C GLN A 381 38.34 -0.60 -23.13
N MET A 382 39.49 -1.13 -23.54
CA MET A 382 39.57 -2.33 -24.39
C MET A 382 38.88 -3.51 -23.71
N SER A 383 38.01 -4.18 -24.47
CA SER A 383 37.19 -5.30 -24.01
C SER A 383 37.32 -6.47 -24.97
N ARG A 384 37.10 -7.68 -24.47
CA ARG A 384 37.11 -8.89 -25.30
C ARG A 384 35.72 -9.16 -25.86
N ILE A 385 35.70 -9.84 -27.00
CA ILE A 385 34.47 -10.39 -27.55
C ILE A 385 34.07 -11.56 -26.63
N HIS A 386 32.93 -11.41 -25.95
CA HIS A 386 32.40 -12.41 -25.06
C HIS A 386 31.28 -13.19 -25.75
N LYS A 387 31.38 -14.53 -25.74
CA LYS A 387 30.36 -15.42 -26.32
C LYS A 387 28.95 -15.21 -25.74
N VAL A 388 28.87 -14.82 -24.46
CA VAL A 388 27.61 -14.67 -23.70
C VAL A 388 27.06 -13.24 -23.71
N ARG A 389 27.86 -12.23 -24.08
CA ARG A 389 27.41 -10.83 -24.16
C ARG A 389 27.20 -10.48 -25.63
N TRP A 390 25.97 -10.65 -26.09
CA TRP A 390 25.57 -10.64 -27.51
C TRP A 390 26.03 -9.41 -28.30
N LEU A 391 26.12 -8.25 -27.65
CA LEU A 391 26.54 -6.98 -28.27
C LEU A 391 28.04 -6.66 -28.12
N SER A 392 28.82 -7.55 -27.52
CA SER A 392 30.24 -7.28 -27.25
C SER A 392 31.07 -7.16 -28.53
N ARG A 393 30.76 -7.95 -29.58
CA ARG A 393 31.52 -7.95 -30.84
C ARG A 393 31.60 -6.57 -31.48
N SER A 394 30.46 -5.92 -31.72
CA SER A 394 30.39 -4.60 -32.37
C SER A 394 31.19 -3.56 -31.58
N SER A 395 31.01 -3.53 -30.25
CA SER A 395 31.75 -2.61 -29.38
C SER A 395 33.26 -2.87 -29.40
N CYS A 396 33.70 -4.13 -29.42
CA CYS A 396 35.13 -4.46 -29.45
C CYS A 396 35.76 -4.13 -30.80
N VAL A 397 35.07 -4.37 -31.91
CA VAL A 397 35.54 -4.02 -33.25
C VAL A 397 35.61 -2.50 -33.43
N HIS A 398 34.65 -1.73 -32.90
CA HIS A 398 34.70 -0.26 -32.99
C HIS A 398 35.85 0.36 -32.17
N LYS A 399 36.35 -0.34 -31.14
CA LYS A 399 37.46 0.15 -30.31
C LYS A 399 38.84 -0.12 -30.92
N VAL A 400 38.92 -0.99 -31.93
CA VAL A 400 40.15 -1.35 -32.64
C VAL A 400 40.14 -0.64 -33.98
#